data_AF-A0A2D5U7R0-F1
#
_entry.id   AF-A0A2D5U7R0-F1
#
_cell.length_a   1.000
_cell.length_b   1.000
_cell.length_c   1.000
_cell.angle_alpha   90.00
_cell.angle_beta   90.00
_cell.angle_gamma   90.00
#
_symmetry.space_group_name_H-M   'P 1'
#
loop_
_entity.id
_entity.type
_entity.pdbx_description
1 polymer ?
#
loop_
_entity_poly.entity_id
_entity_poly.type
_entity_poly.pdbx_seq_one_letter_code
_entity_poly.pdbx_strand_id
1 'polypeptide(L)'
;MPDISTSVPLKFNNVFIATKLWLKRTWTIMLPITIAISLSGCSDPYEACMKEEKRKNAYLGEADYIKQSAQFCARKVRQSK
;
A
#
# COMPACT_ATOMS: atom_id res chain seq x y z
N MET A 1 -40.30 46.05 -14.07
CA MET A 1 -39.85 44.78 -13.46
C MET A 1 -40.31 43.65 -14.36
N PRO A 2 -39.40 42.88 -14.97
CA PRO A 2 -39.74 41.55 -15.47
C PRO A 2 -38.90 40.44 -14.83
N ASP A 3 -39.52 39.28 -14.79
CA ASP A 3 -39.22 38.11 -13.97
C ASP A 3 -37.90 37.42 -14.29
N ILE A 4 -37.13 37.09 -13.24
CA ILE A 4 -35.95 36.23 -13.30
C ILE A 4 -36.46 34.78 -13.39
N SER A 5 -36.81 34.36 -14.60
CA SER A 5 -37.11 32.97 -14.91
C SER A 5 -35.81 32.14 -14.81
N THR A 6 -35.81 31.24 -13.84
CA THR A 6 -34.78 30.23 -13.57
C THR A 6 -34.52 29.34 -14.79
N SER A 7 -33.50 29.67 -15.58
CA SER A 7 -32.89 28.75 -16.54
C SER A 7 -31.53 28.31 -16.01
N VAL A 8 -31.56 27.34 -15.09
CA VAL A 8 -30.33 26.59 -14.72
C VAL A 8 -29.86 25.89 -16.01
N PRO A 9 -28.66 26.20 -16.53
CA PRO A 9 -28.29 25.74 -17.85
C PRO A 9 -27.96 24.23 -17.80
N LEU A 10 -28.61 23.45 -18.66
CA LEU A 10 -28.34 22.03 -18.94
C LEU A 10 -26.85 21.68 -19.07
N LYS A 11 -26.00 22.66 -19.42
CA LYS A 11 -24.53 22.55 -19.44
C LYS A 11 -23.92 22.12 -18.11
N PHE A 12 -24.44 22.56 -16.97
CA PHE A 12 -23.87 22.22 -15.66
C PHE A 12 -24.02 20.73 -15.35
N ASN A 13 -25.16 20.11 -15.69
CA ASN A 13 -25.40 18.68 -15.44
C ASN A 13 -24.47 17.78 -16.25
N ASN A 14 -24.21 18.12 -17.53
CA ASN A 14 -23.32 17.33 -18.37
C ASN A 14 -21.84 17.44 -17.94
N VAL A 15 -21.40 18.63 -17.51
CA VAL A 15 -20.05 18.81 -16.94
C VAL A 15 -19.93 18.00 -15.65
N PHE A 16 -20.93 18.04 -14.78
CA PHE A 16 -20.93 17.30 -13.51
C PHE A 16 -20.88 15.78 -13.72
N ILE A 17 -21.64 15.26 -14.70
CA ILE A 17 -21.65 13.85 -15.09
C ILE A 17 -20.29 13.45 -15.67
N ALA A 18 -19.70 14.27 -16.55
CA ALA A 18 -18.37 14.03 -17.09
C ALA A 18 -17.31 13.99 -15.97
N THR A 19 -17.28 14.98 -15.07
CA THR A 19 -16.36 14.96 -13.92
C THR A 19 -16.56 13.75 -13.03
N LYS A 20 -17.81 13.33 -12.76
CA LYS A 20 -18.09 12.11 -11.99
C LYS A 20 -17.58 10.85 -12.68
N LEU A 21 -17.70 10.77 -14.01
CA LEU A 21 -17.24 9.63 -14.80
C LEU A 21 -15.70 9.54 -14.79
N TRP A 22 -15.03 10.67 -14.98
CA TRP A 22 -13.57 10.77 -14.87
C TRP A 22 -13.08 10.41 -13.46
N LEU A 23 -13.74 10.93 -12.42
CA LEU A 23 -13.37 10.66 -11.03
C LEU A 23 -13.49 9.17 -10.67
N LYS A 24 -14.59 8.52 -11.06
CA LYS A 24 -14.79 7.07 -10.88
C LYS A 24 -13.68 6.27 -11.57
N ARG A 25 -13.29 6.65 -12.79
CA ARG A 25 -12.24 5.97 -13.56
C ARG A 25 -10.87 6.10 -12.88
N THR A 26 -10.53 7.28 -12.38
CA THR A 26 -9.29 7.47 -11.58
C THR A 26 -9.32 6.68 -10.27
N TRP A 27 -10.45 6.64 -9.57
CA TRP A 27 -10.58 5.85 -8.34
C TRP A 27 -10.40 4.35 -8.59
N THR A 28 -10.97 3.81 -9.66
CA THR A 28 -10.81 2.40 -10.01
C THR A 28 -9.37 2.00 -10.33
N ILE A 29 -8.52 2.94 -10.77
CA ILE A 29 -7.12 2.67 -11.10
C ILE A 29 -6.21 2.92 -9.88
N MET A 30 -6.45 3.99 -9.13
CA MET A 30 -5.64 4.34 -7.96
C MET A 30 -5.86 3.38 -6.78
N LEU A 31 -7.07 2.84 -6.60
CA LEU A 31 -7.38 1.90 -5.53
C LEU A 31 -6.49 0.63 -5.57
N PRO A 32 -6.41 -0.13 -6.69
CA PRO A 32 -5.56 -1.32 -6.74
C PRO A 32 -4.07 -1.00 -6.63
N ILE A 33 -3.61 0.15 -7.15
CA ILE A 33 -2.21 0.60 -6.99
C ILE A 33 -1.89 0.84 -5.51
N THR A 34 -2.79 1.53 -4.80
CA THR A 34 -2.61 1.82 -3.37
C THR A 34 -2.63 0.54 -2.54
N ILE A 35 -3.54 -0.40 -2.87
CA ILE A 35 -3.60 -1.73 -2.23
C ILE A 35 -2.32 -2.51 -2.53
N ALA A 36 -1.85 -2.53 -3.77
CA ALA A 36 -0.64 -3.23 -4.17
C ALA A 36 0.58 -2.66 -3.43
N ILE A 37 0.73 -1.34 -3.32
CA ILE A 37 1.81 -0.69 -2.57
C ILE A 37 1.73 -1.02 -1.07
N SER A 38 0.52 -1.10 -0.52
CA SER A 38 0.30 -1.42 0.90
C SER A 38 0.60 -2.89 1.21
N LEU A 39 0.27 -3.81 0.29
CA LEU A 39 0.56 -5.24 0.41
C LEU A 39 2.01 -5.57 0.07
N SER A 40 2.62 -4.82 -0.84
CA SER A 40 4.06 -4.81 -1.06
C SER A 40 4.79 -3.97 -0.01
N GLY A 41 4.11 -3.66 1.11
CA GLY A 41 4.69 -3.02 2.28
C GLY A 41 6.09 -3.56 2.46
N CYS A 42 7.05 -2.65 2.58
CA CYS A 42 8.48 -2.86 2.51
C CYS A 42 8.89 -3.94 3.54
N SER A 43 8.66 -5.19 3.18
CA SER A 43 8.92 -6.35 4.01
C SER A 43 10.41 -6.47 3.92
N ASP A 44 11.10 -5.88 4.89
CA ASP A 44 12.53 -5.92 4.95
C ASP A 44 12.91 -7.41 4.90
N PRO A 45 13.69 -7.84 3.88
CA PRO A 45 14.12 -9.23 3.80
C PRO A 45 14.84 -9.69 5.08
N TYR A 46 15.36 -8.75 5.87
CA TYR A 46 15.86 -8.99 7.22
C TYR A 46 14.77 -9.43 8.20
N GLU A 47 13.65 -8.71 8.26
CA GLU A 47 12.56 -8.95 9.21
C GLU A 47 11.83 -10.27 8.90
N ALA A 48 11.64 -10.56 7.61
CA ALA A 48 11.13 -11.86 7.16
C ALA A 48 12.03 -13.01 7.61
N CYS A 49 13.35 -12.84 7.45
CA CYS A 49 14.34 -13.84 7.86
C CYS A 49 14.37 -14.03 9.39
N MET A 50 14.35 -12.93 10.15
CA MET A 50 14.32 -12.98 11.62
C MET A 50 13.08 -13.72 12.13
N LYS A 51 11.92 -13.50 11.51
CA LYS A 51 10.66 -14.16 11.87
C LYS A 51 10.68 -15.66 11.60
N GLU A 52 11.30 -16.11 10.50
CA GLU A 52 11.53 -17.52 10.22
C GLU A 52 12.50 -18.18 11.22
N GLU A 53 13.62 -17.51 11.48
CA GLU A 53 14.60 -17.94 12.48
C GLU A 53 13.96 -18.07 13.87
N LYS A 54 13.09 -17.13 14.27
CA LYS A 54 12.40 -17.18 15.57
C LYS A 54 11.53 -18.42 15.72
N ARG A 55 10.87 -18.85 14.65
CA ARG A 55 10.05 -20.08 14.64
C ARG A 55 10.90 -21.34 14.69
N LYS A 56 12.05 -21.33 14.02
CA LYS A 56 12.98 -22.47 14.00
C LYS A 56 13.73 -22.64 15.31
N ASN A 57 14.05 -21.53 15.96
CA ASN A 57 14.87 -21.48 17.17
C ASN A 57 14.06 -21.15 18.43
N ALA A 58 12.82 -21.64 18.50
CA ALA A 58 11.92 -21.42 19.64
C ALA A 58 12.46 -21.99 20.98
N TYR A 59 13.50 -22.81 20.93
CA TYR A 59 14.19 -23.41 22.07
C TYR A 59 15.43 -22.62 22.53
N LEU A 60 15.87 -21.61 21.77
CA LEU A 60 16.99 -20.74 22.16
C LEU A 60 16.50 -19.56 23.00
N GLY A 61 17.30 -19.19 24.01
CA GLY A 61 17.08 -17.97 24.78
C GLY A 61 17.17 -16.73 23.88
N GLU A 62 16.43 -15.68 24.23
CA GLU A 62 16.24 -14.49 23.38
C GLU A 62 17.56 -13.82 22.95
N ALA A 63 18.56 -13.78 23.84
CA ALA A 63 19.87 -13.19 23.56
C ALA A 63 20.68 -13.99 22.53
N ASP A 64 20.69 -15.33 22.64
CA ASP A 64 21.43 -16.21 21.72
C ASP A 64 20.73 -16.30 20.37
N TYR A 65 19.39 -16.34 20.38
CA TYR A 65 18.57 -16.24 19.18
C TYR A 65 18.89 -14.96 18.40
N ILE A 66 18.81 -13.78 19.04
CA ILE A 66 19.06 -12.51 18.34
C ILE A 66 20.48 -12.47 17.77
N LYS A 67 21.48 -12.93 18.52
CA LYS A 67 22.89 -12.88 18.09
C LYS A 67 23.16 -13.76 16.87
N GLN A 68 22.64 -14.99 16.85
CA GLN A 68 22.83 -15.91 15.71
C GLN A 68 21.97 -15.50 14.50
N SER A 69 20.68 -15.25 14.72
CA SER A 69 19.73 -14.91 13.67
C SER A 69 20.07 -13.58 12.99
N ALA A 70 20.52 -12.56 13.74
CA ALA A 70 20.89 -11.26 13.17
C ALA A 70 22.08 -11.37 12.21
N GLN A 71 23.13 -12.12 12.57
CA GLN A 71 24.27 -12.31 11.67
C GLN A 71 23.89 -13.13 10.42
N PHE A 72 23.09 -14.18 10.60
CA PHE A 72 22.63 -15.03 9.52
C PHE A 72 21.75 -14.25 8.53
N CYS A 73 20.74 -13.54 9.05
CA CYS A 73 19.82 -12.76 8.23
C CYS A 73 20.50 -11.55 7.58
N ALA A 74 21.43 -10.88 8.26
CA ALA A 74 22.20 -9.80 7.64
C ALA A 74 23.08 -10.29 6.49
N ARG A 75 23.65 -11.50 6.57
CA ARG A 75 24.38 -12.12 5.45
C ARG A 75 23.45 -12.49 4.30
N LYS A 76 22.30 -13.09 4.60
CA LYS A 76 21.31 -13.50 3.60
C LYS A 76 20.81 -12.31 2.78
N VAL A 77 20.47 -11.20 3.45
CA VAL A 77 20.04 -9.96 2.80
C VAL A 77 21.12 -9.37 1.89
N ARG A 78 22.39 -9.41 2.32
CA ARG A 78 23.52 -8.93 1.51
C ARG A 78 23.81 -9.76 0.28
N GLN A 79 23.46 -11.06 0.29
CA GLN A 79 23.63 -11.97 -0.85
C GLN A 79 22.44 -11.91 -1.82
N SER A 80 21.28 -11.43 -1.39
CA SER A 80 20.08 -11.27 -2.21
C SER A 80 20.09 -9.97 -3.05
N LYS A 81 21.19 -9.19 -3.02
CA LYS A 81 21.37 -7.92 -3.72
C LYS A 81 22.47 -8.05 -4.76
#